data_AF-A0A814Z9M6-F1
#
_entry.id   AF-A0A814Z9M6-F1
#
_cell.length_a   1.000
_cell.length_b   1.000
_cell.length_c   1.000
_cell.angle_alpha   90.00
_cell.angle_beta   90.00
_cell.angle_gamma   90.00
#
_symmetry.space_group_name_H-M   'P 1'
#
loop_
_entity.id
_entity.type
_entity.pdbx_description
1 polymer ?
#
loop_
_entity_poly.entity_id
_entity_poly.type
_entity_poly.pdbx_seq_one_letter_code
_entity_poly.pdbx_strand_id
1 'polypeptide(L)'
;MTSMWILMFFIILTSTIIQGDLFSSSTHLIQLLNTEVELAKKLEVYLKDEYDRLAQVEKFLNIIKSEIQQAEGKEESYISNPINSYLLVKHLTTEWNPIEKILPTGNLVKPFTSYFILTASRFD
;
A
#
# COMPACT_ATOMS: atom_id res chain seq x y z
N MET A 1 -46.15 -11.31 -55.40
CA MET A 1 -46.10 -12.32 -54.32
C MET A 1 -44.67 -12.63 -53.89
N THR A 2 -43.75 -13.00 -54.79
CA THR A 2 -42.32 -13.27 -54.48
C THR A 2 -41.59 -12.13 -53.77
N SER A 3 -41.86 -10.87 -54.15
CA SER A 3 -41.28 -9.67 -53.50
C SER A 3 -41.65 -9.55 -52.01
N MET A 4 -42.86 -9.98 -51.60
CA MET A 4 -43.29 -9.90 -50.19
C MET A 4 -42.58 -10.95 -49.30
N TRP A 5 -42.29 -12.13 -49.85
CA TRP A 5 -41.54 -13.17 -49.14
C TRP A 5 -40.08 -12.77 -48.90
N ILE A 6 -39.47 -12.09 -49.88
CA ILE A 6 -38.11 -11.54 -49.75
C ILE A 6 -38.07 -10.49 -48.63
N LEU A 7 -39.07 -9.62 -48.58
CA LEU A 7 -39.17 -8.57 -47.56
C LEU A 7 -39.35 -9.16 -46.15
N MET A 8 -40.18 -10.20 -45.98
CA MET A 8 -40.29 -10.92 -44.71
C MET A 8 -38.97 -11.60 -44.32
N PHE A 9 -38.26 -12.21 -45.27
CA PHE A 9 -36.97 -12.83 -45.01
C PHE A 9 -35.93 -11.80 -44.52
N PHE A 10 -35.88 -10.62 -45.14
CA PHE A 10 -35.00 -9.53 -44.70
C PHE A 10 -35.36 -9.00 -43.30
N ILE A 11 -36.66 -8.87 -42.98
CA ILE A 11 -37.11 -8.43 -41.64
C ILE A 11 -36.73 -9.45 -40.56
N ILE A 12 -36.87 -10.75 -40.86
CA ILE A 12 -36.47 -11.81 -39.92
C ILE A 12 -34.95 -11.76 -39.70
N LEU A 13 -34.17 -11.62 -40.78
CA LEU A 13 -32.71 -11.55 -40.69
C LEU A 13 -32.24 -10.35 -39.84
N THR A 14 -32.80 -9.16 -40.06
CA THR A 14 -32.42 -7.96 -39.28
C THR A 14 -32.83 -8.09 -37.81
N SER A 15 -33.99 -8.69 -37.51
CA SER A 15 -34.41 -8.91 -36.12
C SER A 15 -33.47 -9.82 -35.33
N THR A 16 -32.93 -10.87 -35.97
CA THR A 16 -31.99 -11.80 -35.33
C THR A 16 -30.62 -11.16 -35.06
N ILE A 17 -30.17 -10.29 -35.96
CA ILE A 17 -28.89 -9.55 -35.81
C ILE A 17 -29.01 -8.55 -34.65
N ILE A 18 -30.10 -7.78 -34.58
CA ILE A 18 -30.35 -6.80 -33.53
C ILE A 18 -30.42 -7.48 -32.15
N GLN A 19 -31.07 -8.64 -32.05
CA GLN A 19 -31.10 -9.40 -30.81
C GLN A 19 -29.69 -9.86 -30.40
N GLY A 20 -28.89 -10.38 -31.33
CA GLY A 20 -27.50 -10.77 -31.08
C GLY A 20 -26.64 -9.62 -30.54
N ASP A 21 -26.77 -8.43 -31.12
CA ASP A 21 -26.04 -7.23 -30.67
C ASP A 21 -26.51 -6.74 -29.28
N LEU A 22 -27.81 -6.84 -28.98
CA LEU A 22 -28.36 -6.50 -27.67
C LEU A 22 -27.91 -7.50 -26.58
N PHE A 23 -27.92 -8.80 -26.88
CA PHE A 23 -27.39 -9.82 -25.96
C PHE A 23 -25.88 -9.67 -25.75
N SER A 24 -25.14 -9.35 -26.82
CA SER A 24 -23.70 -9.09 -26.75
C SER A 24 -23.37 -7.86 -25.89
N SER A 25 -24.06 -6.74 -26.12
CA SER A 25 -23.88 -5.51 -25.32
C SER A 25 -24.30 -5.68 -23.86
N SER A 26 -25.39 -6.41 -23.59
CA SER A 26 -25.79 -6.78 -22.21
C SER A 26 -24.73 -7.64 -21.52
N THR A 27 -24.18 -8.63 -22.23
CA THR A 27 -23.10 -9.48 -21.72
C THR A 27 -21.85 -8.65 -21.41
N HIS A 28 -21.50 -7.69 -22.26
CA HIS A 28 -20.36 -6.80 -22.06
C HIS A 28 -20.54 -5.89 -20.83
N LEU A 29 -21.74 -5.36 -20.60
CA LEU A 29 -22.06 -4.58 -19.40
C LEU A 29 -21.99 -5.41 -18.12
N ILE A 30 -22.43 -6.67 -18.16
CA ILE A 30 -22.29 -7.60 -17.03
C ILE A 30 -20.81 -7.88 -16.73
N GLN A 31 -19.98 -8.04 -17.76
CA GLN A 31 -18.53 -8.18 -17.59
C GLN A 31 -17.92 -6.93 -16.94
N LEU A 32 -18.30 -5.73 -17.40
CA LEU A 32 -17.84 -4.48 -16.81
C LEU A 32 -18.23 -4.37 -15.32
N LEU A 33 -19.47 -4.70 -14.98
CA LEU A 33 -19.91 -4.73 -13.57
C LEU A 33 -19.09 -5.74 -12.75
N ASN A 34 -18.81 -6.93 -13.29
CA ASN A 34 -17.96 -7.91 -12.61
C ASN A 34 -16.54 -7.38 -12.40
N THR A 35 -15.97 -6.65 -13.35
CA THR A 35 -14.66 -6.01 -13.17
C THR A 35 -14.68 -4.93 -12.10
N GLU A 36 -15.77 -4.17 -11.98
CA GLU A 36 -15.94 -3.16 -10.93
C GLU A 36 -16.03 -3.81 -9.55
N VAL A 37 -16.75 -4.92 -9.43
CA VAL A 37 -16.79 -5.73 -8.19
C VAL A 37 -15.41 -6.27 -7.83
N GLU A 38 -14.65 -6.76 -8.80
CA GLU A 38 -13.28 -7.24 -8.56
C GLU A 38 -12.36 -6.09 -8.14
N LEU A 39 -12.49 -4.92 -8.76
CA LEU A 39 -11.73 -3.72 -8.41
C LEU A 39 -12.05 -3.24 -6.99
N ALA A 40 -13.33 -3.23 -6.60
CA ALA A 40 -13.73 -2.91 -5.23
C ALA A 40 -13.06 -3.85 -4.21
N LYS A 41 -13.07 -5.16 -4.46
CA LYS A 41 -12.38 -6.14 -3.62
C LYS A 41 -10.86 -5.89 -3.53
N LYS A 42 -10.23 -5.56 -4.66
CA LYS A 42 -8.80 -5.22 -4.68
C LYS A 42 -8.51 -3.97 -3.86
N LEU A 43 -9.38 -2.96 -3.92
CA LEU A 43 -9.25 -1.74 -3.11
C LEU A 43 -9.43 -2.03 -1.62
N GLU A 44 -10.36 -2.90 -1.23
CA GLU A 44 -10.52 -3.31 0.17
C GLU A 44 -9.27 -4.00 0.71
N VAL A 45 -8.68 -4.91 -0.07
CA VAL A 45 -7.41 -5.56 0.30
C VAL A 45 -6.28 -4.55 0.39
N TYR A 46 -6.17 -3.64 -0.59
CA TYR A 46 -5.17 -2.58 -0.58
C TYR A 46 -5.29 -1.71 0.67
N LEU A 47 -6.50 -1.25 1.01
CA LEU A 47 -6.73 -0.44 2.21
C LEU A 47 -6.35 -1.19 3.49
N LYS A 48 -6.70 -2.47 3.58
CA LYS A 48 -6.32 -3.31 4.72
C LYS A 48 -4.79 -3.38 4.87
N ASP A 49 -4.09 -3.69 3.79
CA ASP A 49 -2.64 -3.77 3.79
C ASP A 49 -2.00 -2.42 4.17
N GLU A 50 -2.58 -1.32 3.68
CA GLU A 50 -2.15 0.04 4.01
C GLU A 50 -2.33 0.36 5.50
N TYR A 51 -3.47 -0.01 6.08
CA TYR A 51 -3.74 0.18 7.51
C TYR A 51 -2.82 -0.67 8.39
N ASP A 52 -2.62 -1.94 8.04
CA ASP A 52 -1.73 -2.84 8.78
C ASP A 52 -0.27 -2.35 8.73
N ARG A 53 0.13 -1.77 7.60
CA ARG A 53 1.44 -1.14 7.43
C ARG A 53 1.57 0.11 8.31
N LEU A 54 0.56 0.99 8.30
CA LEU A 54 0.55 2.20 9.13
C LEU A 54 0.55 1.88 10.63
N ALA A 55 -0.18 0.85 11.07
CA ALA A 55 -0.21 0.41 12.46
C ALA A 55 1.18 -0.03 12.95
N GLN A 56 1.98 -0.68 12.10
CA GLN A 56 3.36 -1.04 12.44
C GLN A 56 4.26 0.18 12.60
N VAL A 57 4.12 1.17 11.70
CA VAL A 57 4.86 2.44 11.78
C VAL A 57 4.48 3.21 13.05
N GLU A 58 3.20 3.28 13.39
CA GLU A 58 2.72 3.93 14.61
C GLU A 58 3.27 3.26 15.87
N LYS A 59 3.27 1.93 15.92
CA LYS A 59 3.85 1.18 17.05
C LYS A 59 5.32 1.53 17.25
N PHE A 60 6.10 1.57 16.17
CA PHE A 60 7.51 1.93 16.22
C PHE A 60 7.72 3.37 16.70
N LEU A 61 6.92 4.31 16.19
CA LEU A 61 6.94 5.71 16.63
C LEU A 61 6.66 5.84 18.13
N ASN A 62 5.70 5.08 18.66
CA ASN A 62 5.35 5.11 20.07
C ASN A 62 6.48 4.59 20.97
N ILE A 63 7.22 3.57 20.53
CA ILE A 63 8.43 3.08 21.24
C ILE A 63 9.45 4.20 21.34
N ILE A 64 9.82 4.82 20.21
CA ILE A 64 10.80 5.92 20.18
C ILE A 64 10.35 7.09 21.06
N LYS A 65 9.08 7.50 20.96
CA LYS A 65 8.54 8.60 21.79
C LYS A 65 8.67 8.32 23.29
N SER A 66 8.39 7.07 23.70
CA SER A 66 8.49 6.69 25.11
C SER A 66 9.93 6.78 25.64
N GLU A 67 10.91 6.44 24.80
CA GLU A 67 12.33 6.52 25.16
C GLU A 67 12.82 7.96 25.21
N ILE A 68 12.44 8.79 24.24
CA ILE A 68 12.76 10.22 24.23
C ILE A 68 12.20 10.87 25.50
N GLN A 69 10.95 10.56 25.87
CA GLN A 69 10.33 11.10 27.08
C GLN A 69 11.06 10.66 28.36
N GLN A 70 11.64 9.45 28.39
CA GLN A 70 12.45 8.99 29.53
C GLN A 70 13.81 9.69 29.61
N ALA A 71 14.36 10.11 28.47
CA ALA A 71 15.63 10.81 28.39
C ALA A 71 15.48 12.34 28.62
N GLU A 72 14.30 12.90 28.38
CA GLU A 72 14.03 14.33 28.44
C GLU A 72 14.31 14.93 29.84
N GLY A 73 15.26 15.87 29.90
CA GLY A 73 15.70 16.52 31.13
C GLY A 73 16.61 15.68 32.02
N LYS A 74 17.05 14.50 31.56
CA LYS A 74 18.00 13.61 32.27
C LYS A 74 18.98 12.95 31.30
N GLU A 75 19.40 13.67 30.26
CA GLU A 75 20.15 13.13 29.13
C GLU A 75 21.47 12.48 29.57
N GLU A 76 22.22 13.13 30.46
CA GLU A 76 23.48 12.60 31.00
C GLU A 76 23.28 11.33 31.85
N SER A 77 22.21 11.29 32.64
CA SER A 77 21.87 10.11 33.45
C SER A 77 21.32 8.96 32.59
N TYR A 78 20.65 9.29 31.49
CA TYR A 78 20.12 8.31 30.54
C TYR A 78 21.25 7.66 29.74
N ILE A 79 22.20 8.45 29.23
CA ILE A 79 23.34 7.96 28.44
C ILE A 79 24.37 7.24 29.32
N SER A 80 24.53 7.64 30.59
CA SER A 80 25.43 6.92 31.52
C SER A 80 24.93 5.52 31.89
N ASN A 81 23.65 5.20 31.64
CA ASN A 81 23.15 3.84 31.74
C ASN A 81 23.56 3.04 30.48
N PRO A 82 24.43 2.02 30.60
CA PRO A 82 24.93 1.26 29.46
C PRO A 82 23.83 0.50 28.70
N ILE A 83 22.71 0.16 29.35
CA ILE A 83 21.56 -0.47 28.70
C ILE A 83 20.87 0.54 27.78
N ASN A 84 20.60 1.75 28.27
CA ASN A 84 19.91 2.79 27.51
C ASN A 84 20.77 3.31 26.34
N SER A 85 22.08 3.48 26.56
CA SER A 85 23.03 3.83 25.49
C SER A 85 23.12 2.76 24.42
N TYR A 86 23.15 1.48 24.82
CA TYR A 86 23.10 0.37 23.86
C TYR A 86 21.80 0.37 23.05
N LEU A 87 20.64 0.54 23.71
CA LEU A 87 19.34 0.60 23.04
C LEU A 87 19.24 1.77 22.07
N LEU A 88 19.72 2.96 22.46
CA LEU A 88 19.77 4.14 21.59
C LEU A 88 20.59 3.86 20.31
N VAL A 89 21.80 3.31 20.46
CA VAL A 89 22.65 2.93 19.32
C VAL A 89 21.99 1.85 18.48
N LYS A 90 21.42 0.81 19.11
CA LYS A 90 20.72 -0.28 18.42
C LYS A 90 19.54 0.25 17.60
N HIS A 91 18.72 1.14 18.16
CA HIS A 91 17.60 1.76 17.47
C HIS A 91 18.08 2.52 16.24
N LEU A 92 19.12 3.33 16.39
CA LEU A 92 19.67 4.17 15.32
C LEU A 92 20.42 3.39 14.23
N THR A 93 20.95 2.20 14.54
CA THR A 93 21.80 1.42 13.62
C THR A 93 21.12 0.19 13.00
N THR A 94 20.19 -0.45 13.71
CA THR A 94 19.64 -1.76 13.31
C THR A 94 18.13 -1.77 13.11
N GLU A 95 17.37 -1.02 13.93
CA GLU A 95 15.91 -1.12 13.95
C GLU A 95 15.21 -0.24 12.90
N TRP A 96 15.94 0.65 12.24
CA TRP A 96 15.44 1.43 11.11
C TRP A 96 15.35 0.63 9.80
N ASN A 97 16.16 -0.41 9.62
CA ASN A 97 16.19 -1.21 8.38
C ASN A 97 14.84 -1.88 8.05
N PRO A 98 14.12 -2.49 9.01
CA PRO A 98 12.78 -3.02 8.75
C PRO A 98 11.75 -1.92 8.45
N ILE A 99 11.83 -0.77 9.13
CA ILE A 99 10.90 0.35 8.95
C ILE A 99 11.07 1.01 7.58
N GLU A 100 12.29 1.13 7.08
CA GLU A 100 12.56 1.62 5.72
C GLU A 100 11.93 0.71 4.64
N LYS A 101 11.84 -0.61 4.89
CA LYS A 101 11.15 -1.55 3.99
C LYS A 101 9.63 -1.46 4.05
N ILE A 102 9.09 -1.03 5.20
CA ILE A 102 7.65 -0.85 5.43
C ILE A 102 7.18 0.50 4.87
N LEU A 103 8.05 1.51 4.82
CA LEU A 103 7.71 2.82 4.27
C LEU A 103 7.85 2.82 2.73
N PRO A 104 6.85 3.27 1.98
CA PRO A 104 6.93 3.35 0.51
C PRO A 104 7.94 4.41 0.04
N THR A 105 8.28 5.37 0.90
CA THR A 105 9.23 6.46 0.60
C THR A 105 10.61 6.11 1.15
N GLY A 106 11.42 5.39 0.35
CA GLY A 106 12.77 4.92 0.69
C GLY A 106 13.86 6.01 0.91
N ASN A 107 13.45 7.23 1.28
CA ASN A 107 14.33 8.38 1.52
C ASN A 107 14.04 9.12 2.84
N LEU A 108 13.04 8.73 3.63
CA LEU A 108 12.74 9.41 4.89
C LEU A 108 13.82 9.15 5.97
N VAL A 109 14.40 7.95 5.95
CA VAL A 109 15.28 7.45 7.03
C VAL A 109 16.76 7.52 6.64
N LYS A 110 17.07 7.43 5.34
CA LYS A 110 18.44 7.44 4.80
C LYS A 110 19.34 8.59 5.27
N PRO A 111 18.87 9.84 5.38
CA PRO A 111 19.73 10.94 5.86
C PRO A 111 20.20 10.72 7.30
N PHE A 112 19.35 10.14 8.15
CA PHE A 112 19.64 9.91 9.57
C PHE A 112 20.61 8.73 9.77
N THR A 113 20.39 7.63 9.04
CA THR A 113 21.28 6.46 9.11
C THR A 113 22.65 6.75 8.50
N SER A 114 22.71 7.54 7.42
CA SER A 114 23.99 7.94 6.79
C SER A 114 24.84 8.79 7.74
N TYR A 115 24.23 9.75 8.44
CA TYR A 115 24.94 10.57 9.43
C TYR A 115 25.52 9.71 10.56
N PHE A 116 24.74 8.74 11.05
CA PHE A 116 25.17 7.84 12.11
C PHE A 116 26.31 6.90 11.70
N ILE A 117 26.26 6.30 10.50
CA ILE A 117 27.33 5.44 10.00
C ILE A 117 28.64 6.24 9.84
N LEU A 118 28.55 7.47 9.35
CA LEU A 118 29.70 8.37 9.21
C LEU A 118 30.27 8.82 10.56
N THR A 119 29.45 8.96 11.60
CA THR A 119 29.94 9.29 12.95
C THR A 119 30.45 8.07 13.68
N ALA A 120 29.79 6.92 13.60
CA ALA A 120 30.22 5.67 14.24
C ALA A 120 31.56 5.17 13.68
N SER A 121 31.76 5.20 12.35
CA SER A 121 33.03 4.85 11.70
C SER A 121 34.21 5.78 12.04
N ARG A 122 33.93 6.92 12.70
CA ARG A 122 34.95 7.86 13.17
C ARG A 122 35.47 7.51 14.56
N PHE A 123 34.84 6.57 15.26
CA PHE A 123 35.21 6.11 16.60
C PHE A 123 35.90 4.73 16.62
N ASP A 124 36.11 4.13 15.45
CA ASP A 124 36.97 2.95 15.23
C ASP A 124 38.38 3.39 14.76
#